data_AF-A0AAE3C2U0-F1
#
_entry.id   AF-A0AAE3C2U0-F1
#
_cell.length_a   1.000
_cell.length_b   1.000
_cell.length_c   1.000
_cell.angle_alpha   90.00
_cell.angle_beta   90.00
_cell.angle_gamma   90.00
#
_symmetry.space_group_name_H-M   'P 1'
#
loop_
_entity.id
_entity.type
_entity.pdbx_description
1 polymer ?
#
loop_
_entity_poly.entity_id
_entity_poly.type
_entity_poly.pdbx_seq_one_letter_code
_entity_poly.pdbx_strand_id
1 'polypeptide(L)'
;MPIFGEDAEKTEFVERVKIKAKEEKVPIITPDEFKLNRQTCSEIVFKGEAQVSNFLKLAFLFRKPIILHEYTFYILVDNEIYTLKNK
;
A
#
# COMPACT_ATOMS: atom_id res chain seq x y z
N MET A 1 -7.59 -12.68 -26.99
CA MET A 1 -7.13 -11.27 -26.91
C MET A 1 -6.96 -10.95 -25.43
N PRO A 2 -5.76 -10.57 -24.93
CA PRO A 2 -5.63 -10.29 -23.51
C PRO A 2 -6.28 -8.95 -23.16
N ILE A 3 -6.82 -8.90 -21.96
CA ILE A 3 -7.70 -7.88 -21.39
C ILE A 3 -6.80 -6.75 -20.87
N PHE A 4 -6.44 -5.79 -21.72
CA PHE A 4 -5.43 -4.75 -21.42
C PHE A 4 -5.96 -3.53 -20.64
N GLY A 5 -7.17 -3.58 -20.08
CA GLY A 5 -7.77 -2.43 -19.39
C GLY A 5 -7.42 -2.31 -17.90
N GLU A 6 -7.38 -3.42 -17.16
CA GLU A 6 -7.38 -3.39 -15.70
C GLU A 6 -5.99 -3.18 -15.06
N ASP A 7 -4.92 -3.56 -15.77
CA ASP A 7 -3.54 -3.47 -15.27
C ASP A 7 -2.96 -2.05 -15.38
N ALA A 8 -3.41 -1.25 -16.35
CA ALA A 8 -2.90 0.10 -16.56
C ALA A 8 -3.26 1.03 -15.40
N GLU A 9 -4.52 1.01 -14.95
CA GLU A 9 -5.00 1.85 -13.84
C GLU A 9 -4.37 1.45 -12.50
N LYS A 10 -4.14 0.15 -12.27
CA LYS A 10 -3.45 -0.35 -11.06
C LYS A 10 -1.97 0.05 -11.07
N THR A 11 -1.32 -0.03 -12.23
CA THR A 11 0.09 0.35 -12.40
C THR A 11 0.29 1.85 -12.19
N GLU A 12 -0.56 2.68 -12.80
CA GLU A 12 -0.49 4.14 -12.64
C GLU A 12 -0.70 4.55 -11.17
N PHE A 13 -1.65 3.92 -10.48
CA PHE A 13 -1.85 4.15 -9.05
C PHE A 13 -0.62 3.79 -8.22
N VAL A 14 0.00 2.63 -8.48
CA VAL A 14 1.21 2.20 -7.78
C VAL A 14 2.37 3.18 -8.00
N GLU A 15 2.56 3.67 -9.22
CA GLU A 15 3.59 4.67 -9.52
C GLU A 15 3.35 5.98 -8.78
N ARG A 16 2.12 6.49 -8.79
CA ARG A 16 1.75 7.71 -8.05
C ARG A 16 2.02 7.57 -6.55
N VAL A 17 1.67 6.43 -5.95
CA VAL A 17 1.95 6.16 -4.52
C VAL A 17 3.46 6.10 -4.27
N LYS A 18 4.24 5.47 -5.14
CA LYS A 18 5.71 5.43 -5.03
C LYS A 18 6.35 6.82 -5.10
N ILE A 19 5.89 7.66 -6.01
CA ILE A 19 6.37 9.05 -6.15
C ILE A 19 6.10 9.81 -4.86
N LYS A 20 4.86 9.79 -4.35
CA LYS A 20 4.51 10.47 -3.10
C LYS A 20 5.26 9.91 -1.89
N ALA A 21 5.44 8.59 -1.80
CA ALA A 21 6.20 7.99 -0.71
C ALA A 21 7.67 8.46 -0.71
N LYS A 22 8.26 8.64 -1.90
CA LYS A 22 9.61 9.19 -2.04
C LYS A 22 9.70 10.66 -1.58
N GLU A 23 8.70 11.47 -1.91
CA GLU A 23 8.60 12.87 -1.44
C GLU A 23 8.51 12.94 0.10
N GLU A 24 7.67 12.09 0.70
CA GLU A 24 7.46 12.00 2.15
C GLU A 24 8.57 11.19 2.88
N LYS A 25 9.59 10.72 2.16
CA LYS A 25 10.70 9.88 2.68
C LYS A 25 10.23 8.60 3.38
N VAL A 26 9.12 8.03 2.93
CA VAL A 26 8.58 6.77 3.44
C VAL A 26 9.13 5.60 2.63
N PRO A 27 9.84 4.63 3.24
CA PRO A 27 10.39 3.50 2.51
C PRO A 27 9.28 2.54 2.07
N ILE A 28 9.31 2.14 0.81
CA ILE A 28 8.50 1.05 0.26
C ILE A 28 9.41 -0.16 0.05
N ILE A 29 9.00 -1.31 0.55
CA ILE A 29 9.67 -2.60 0.38
C ILE A 29 8.78 -3.58 -0.39
N THR A 30 9.42 -4.46 -1.16
CA THR A 30 8.75 -5.49 -1.95
C THR A 30 9.44 -6.83 -1.63
N PRO A 31 9.11 -7.48 -0.50
CA PRO A 31 9.76 -8.72 -0.10
C PRO A 31 9.40 -9.86 -1.07
N ASP A 32 10.37 -10.73 -1.38
CA ASP A 32 10.19 -11.88 -2.27
C ASP A 32 9.12 -12.86 -1.76
N GLU A 33 9.03 -13.04 -0.44
CA GLU A 33 8.00 -13.84 0.23
C GLU A 33 7.19 -12.96 1.19
N PHE A 34 6.03 -12.48 0.73
CA PHE A 34 5.05 -11.82 1.59
C PHE A 34 3.83 -12.73 1.81
N LYS A 35 3.53 -13.06 3.07
CA LYS A 35 2.28 -13.72 3.45
C LYS A 35 1.58 -12.89 4.51
N LEU A 36 0.45 -12.29 4.14
CA LEU A 36 -0.35 -11.51 5.06
C LEU A 36 -1.20 -12.45 5.92
N ASN A 37 -0.84 -12.61 7.20
CA ASN A 37 -1.65 -13.40 8.13
C ASN A 37 -2.78 -12.55 8.72
N ARG A 38 -4.00 -12.72 8.20
CA ARG A 38 -5.17 -11.92 8.57
C ARG A 38 -5.95 -12.47 9.78
N GLN A 39 -5.61 -13.65 10.29
CA GLN A 39 -6.47 -14.38 11.23
C GLN A 39 -6.59 -13.75 12.63
N THR A 40 -5.70 -12.83 13.00
CA THR A 40 -5.70 -12.19 14.33
C THR A 40 -5.59 -10.67 14.28
N CYS A 41 -5.64 -10.07 13.09
CA CYS A 41 -5.36 -8.64 12.91
C CYS A 41 -6.59 -7.86 12.45
N SER A 42 -6.78 -6.67 13.03
CA SER A 42 -7.79 -5.72 12.57
C SER A 42 -7.32 -5.06 11.26
N GLU A 43 -8.13 -5.13 10.20
CA GLU A 43 -7.80 -4.52 8.91
C GLU A 43 -8.50 -3.16 8.74
N ILE A 44 -7.71 -2.13 8.41
CA ILE A 44 -8.17 -0.77 8.10
C ILE A 44 -7.84 -0.47 6.64
N VAL A 45 -8.87 -0.23 5.83
CA VAL A 45 -8.74 -0.10 4.38
C VAL A 45 -8.89 1.35 3.92
N PHE A 46 -7.83 1.90 3.33
CA PHE A 46 -7.81 3.17 2.62
C PHE A 46 -8.10 2.94 1.13
N LYS A 47 -9.07 3.68 0.59
CA LYS A 47 -9.50 3.54 -0.81
C LYS A 47 -9.30 4.85 -1.57
N GLY A 48 -8.64 4.73 -2.72
CA GLY A 48 -8.49 5.80 -3.70
C GLY A 48 -7.42 6.85 -3.36
N GLU A 49 -7.19 7.75 -4.31
CA GLU A 49 -6.07 8.70 -4.28
C GLU A 49 -6.10 9.70 -3.13
N ALA A 50 -7.30 10.11 -2.71
CA ALA A 50 -7.48 11.06 -1.60
C ALA A 50 -6.93 10.51 -0.28
N GLN A 51 -6.87 9.19 -0.13
CA GLN A 51 -6.39 8.53 1.08
C GLN A 51 -4.89 8.22 1.06
N VAL A 52 -4.21 8.35 -0.10
CA VAL A 52 -2.78 8.05 -0.24
C VAL A 52 -1.95 8.88 0.75
N SER A 53 -2.18 10.19 0.81
CA SER A 53 -1.43 11.06 1.71
C SER A 53 -1.68 10.73 3.19
N ASN A 54 -2.88 10.33 3.57
CA ASN A 54 -3.19 9.90 4.94
C ASN A 54 -2.47 8.58 5.27
N PHE A 55 -2.50 7.63 4.33
CA PHE A 55 -1.81 6.35 4.46
C PHE A 55 -0.29 6.51 4.61
N LEU A 56 0.34 7.35 3.78
CA LEU A 56 1.77 7.63 3.87
C LEU A 56 2.14 8.30 5.20
N LYS A 57 1.32 9.25 5.68
CA LYS A 57 1.50 9.87 7.00
C LYS A 57 1.43 8.84 8.12
N LEU A 58 0.53 7.85 8.03
CA LEU A 58 0.48 6.76 9.02
C LEU A 58 1.76 5.94 9.01
N ALA A 59 2.27 5.56 7.85
CA ALA A 59 3.55 4.84 7.75
C ALA A 59 4.70 5.62 8.41
N PHE A 60 4.74 6.94 8.17
CA PHE A 60 5.71 7.84 8.80
C PHE A 60 5.53 7.91 10.33
N LEU A 61 4.30 8.09 10.82
CA LEU A 61 3.97 8.16 12.25
C LEU A 61 4.37 6.88 12.99
N PHE A 62 4.09 5.72 12.40
CA PHE A 62 4.45 4.42 12.97
C PHE A 62 5.92 4.05 12.74
N ARG A 63 6.66 4.83 11.94
CA ARG A 63 8.04 4.53 11.50
C ARG A 63 8.17 3.13 10.91
N LYS A 64 7.15 2.69 10.18
CA LYS A 64 7.11 1.37 9.53
C LYS A 64 7.30 1.54 8.02
N PRO A 65 8.00 0.62 7.35
CA PRO A 65 8.02 0.59 5.90
C PRO A 65 6.64 0.19 5.37
N ILE A 66 6.34 0.66 4.17
CA ILE A 66 5.18 0.22 3.41
C ILE A 66 5.57 -1.01 2.60
N ILE A 67 4.75 -2.06 2.67
CA ILE A 67 4.95 -3.26 1.88
C ILE A 67 4.09 -3.17 0.63
N LEU A 68 4.70 -3.30 -0.54
CA LEU A 68 3.98 -3.43 -1.81
C LEU A 68 3.88 -4.91 -2.18
N HIS A 69 2.67 -5.42 -2.36
CA HIS A 69 2.42 -6.78 -2.80
C HIS A 69 1.14 -6.83 -3.65
N GLU A 70 1.21 -7.45 -4.84
CA GLU A 70 0.09 -7.55 -5.79
C GLU A 70 -0.65 -6.21 -5.99
N TYR A 71 0.09 -5.15 -6.31
CA TYR A 71 -0.42 -3.78 -6.52
C TYR A 71 -1.13 -3.14 -5.32
N THR A 72 -1.03 -3.76 -4.14
CA THR A 72 -1.63 -3.32 -2.90
C THR A 72 -0.55 -2.93 -1.91
N PHE A 73 -0.78 -1.84 -1.18
CA PHE A 73 0.16 -1.35 -0.19
C PHE A 73 -0.31 -1.70 1.21
N TYR A 74 0.61 -2.15 2.06
CA TYR A 74 0.31 -2.58 3.42
C TYR A 74 1.24 -1.89 4.41
N ILE A 75 0.71 -1.50 5.58
CA ILE A 75 1.50 -1.15 6.76
C ILE A 75 1.08 -2.10 7.86
N LEU A 76 2.07 -2.79 8.44
CA LEU A 76 1.85 -3.74 9.53
C LEU A 76 2.27 -3.09 10.86
N VAL A 77 1.31 -2.93 11.77
CA VAL A 77 1.51 -2.30 13.07
C VAL A 77 0.91 -3.21 14.14
N ASP A 78 1.76 -3.93 14.88
CA ASP A 78 1.34 -4.86 15.94
C ASP A 78 0.22 -5.82 15.46
N ASN A 79 -1.03 -5.58 15.88
CA ASN A 79 -2.21 -6.38 15.49
C ASN A 79 -3.13 -5.68 14.47
N GLU A 80 -2.64 -4.64 13.80
CA GLU A 80 -3.38 -3.88 12.79
C GLU A 80 -2.69 -3.96 11.42
N ILE A 81 -3.51 -4.12 10.40
CA ILE A 81 -3.10 -4.09 9.00
C ILE A 81 -3.77 -2.88 8.36
N TYR A 82 -2.97 -1.90 7.95
CA TYR A 82 -3.47 -0.81 7.13
C TYR A 82 -3.23 -1.15 5.67
N THR A 83 -4.30 -1.21 4.89
CA THR A 83 -4.26 -1.58 3.47
C THR A 83 -4.64 -0.37 2.63
N LEU A 84 -3.84 -0.01 1.64
CA LEU A 84 -4.18 1.00 0.63
C LEU A 84 -4.33 0.33 -0.73
N LYS A 85 -5.50 0.52 -1.34
CA LYS A 85 -5.84 -0.02 -2.65
C LYS A 85 -6.43 1.04 -3.59
N ASN A 86 -6.20 0.86 -4.88
CA ASN A 86 -7.02 1.51 -5.91
C ASN A 86 -8.42 0.88 -5.86
N LYS A 87 -9.45 1.70 -6.11
CA LYS A 87 -10.87 1.48 -5.80
C LYS A 87 -11.34 0.02 -5.66
#